data_AF-A0A7K1TSN7-F1
#
_entry.id   AF-A0A7K1TSN7-F1
#
_cell.length_a   1.000
_cell.length_b   1.000
_cell.length_c   1.000
_cell.angle_alpha   90.00
_cell.angle_beta   90.00
_cell.angle_gamma   90.00
#
_symmetry.space_group_name_H-M   'P 1'
#
loop_
_entity.id
_entity.type
_entity.pdbx_description
1 polymer ?
#
loop_
_entity_poly.entity_id
_entity_poly.type
_entity_poly.pdbx_seq_one_letter_code
_entity_poly.pdbx_strand_id
1 'polypeptide(L)'
;MRYEDRIPRRLRQVRRLAAAAGHRAAWGAPLVPAYWWDGHPNFGDALTPWLLPKYGIVPLYREPRHARLAGVGSLLEFFPDDYSGVIWGTGLMRDGEKRMPGATALAVRGPLTEERIGASGAAYGDPGLLVSRWVRRPSRRAAIVAVPHGHHRSHEGLAALLASEPGRASTVDVHQGAASAVREIAAGEVVLTTSLHGLITADSFGMPAVWTMLEPALDGADFKFRDYEAALTPGRSRYVAFDDLRTLDDVVRLAGTTDAARVAELSDGLERALRRLPEALPDAGRFPAGLLHA
;
A
#
# COMPACT_ATOMS: atom_id res chain seq x y z
N MET A 1 26.15 5.29 -7.47
CA MET A 1 25.37 4.07 -7.77
C MET A 1 23.90 4.44 -7.58
N ARG A 2 23.10 4.40 -8.64
CA ARG A 2 21.68 4.79 -8.60
C ARG A 2 20.86 3.67 -7.93
N TYR A 3 19.70 4.01 -7.35
CA TYR A 3 18.86 3.03 -6.66
C TYR A 3 18.39 1.89 -7.58
N GLU A 4 18.19 2.18 -8.86
CA GLU A 4 17.70 1.27 -9.87
C GLU A 4 18.78 0.36 -10.47
N ASP A 5 20.05 0.62 -10.17
CA ASP A 5 21.16 -0.17 -10.70
C ASP A 5 21.02 -1.65 -10.29
N ARG A 6 21.44 -2.54 -11.18
CA ARG A 6 21.33 -4.01 -11.03
C ARG A 6 21.94 -4.53 -9.72
N ILE A 7 23.09 -3.98 -9.32
CA ILE A 7 23.82 -4.42 -8.11
C ILE A 7 23.05 -4.03 -6.83
N PRO A 8 22.70 -2.75 -6.59
CA PRO A 8 21.83 -2.35 -5.49
C PRO A 8 20.54 -3.15 -5.40
N ARG A 9 19.86 -3.39 -6.52
CA ARG A 9 18.62 -4.16 -6.55
C ARG A 9 18.82 -5.60 -6.08
N ARG A 10 19.90 -6.27 -6.52
CA ARG A 10 20.29 -7.61 -6.05
C ARG A 10 20.62 -7.61 -4.55
N LEU A 11 21.36 -6.62 -4.07
CA LEU A 11 21.68 -6.49 -2.63
C LEU A 11 20.40 -6.30 -1.79
N ARG A 12 19.44 -5.48 -2.26
CA ARG A 12 18.13 -5.34 -1.61
C ARG A 12 17.37 -6.66 -1.58
N GLN A 13 17.36 -7.41 -2.68
CA GLN A 13 16.71 -8.72 -2.73
C GLN A 13 17.34 -9.72 -1.76
N VAL A 14 18.67 -9.78 -1.68
CA VAL A 14 19.37 -10.62 -0.68
C VAL A 14 18.99 -10.21 0.74
N ARG A 15 18.98 -8.91 1.05
CA ARG A 15 18.56 -8.40 2.38
C ARG A 15 17.11 -8.78 2.70
N ARG A 16 16.20 -8.69 1.73
CA ARG A 16 14.78 -9.08 1.89
C ARG A 16 14.63 -10.58 2.14
N LEU A 17 15.37 -11.43 1.41
CA LEU A 17 15.38 -12.87 1.65
C LEU A 17 15.96 -13.22 3.02
N ALA A 18 17.03 -12.54 3.45
CA ALA A 18 17.59 -12.71 4.79
C ALA A 18 16.60 -12.29 5.89
N ALA A 19 15.90 -11.17 5.70
CA ALA A 19 14.83 -10.75 6.60
C ALA A 19 13.68 -11.77 6.65
N ALA A 20 13.26 -12.29 5.49
CA ALA A 20 12.24 -13.34 5.42
C ALA A 20 12.68 -14.62 6.15
N ALA A 21 13.94 -15.04 6.01
CA ALA A 21 14.49 -16.20 6.71
C ALA A 21 14.45 -16.07 8.25
N GLY A 22 14.40 -14.85 8.77
CA GLY A 22 14.19 -14.58 10.20
C GLY A 22 12.78 -14.93 10.70
N HIS A 23 11.80 -15.09 9.80
CA HIS A 23 10.46 -15.56 10.13
C HIS A 23 10.40 -17.09 10.03
N ARG A 24 10.07 -17.77 11.14
CA ARG A 24 9.89 -19.24 11.14
C ARG A 24 8.91 -19.72 10.07
N ALA A 25 7.84 -18.97 9.83
CA ALA A 25 6.83 -19.26 8.82
C ALA A 25 7.36 -19.23 7.37
N ALA A 26 8.54 -18.66 7.12
CA ALA A 26 9.15 -18.61 5.78
C ALA A 26 9.80 -19.94 5.37
N TRP A 27 10.19 -20.80 6.30
CA TRP A 27 10.85 -22.06 5.97
C TRP A 27 9.81 -23.09 5.49
N GLY A 28 9.95 -23.57 4.26
CA GLY A 28 8.93 -24.38 3.59
C GLY A 28 7.74 -23.57 3.01
N ALA A 29 7.76 -22.25 3.17
CA ALA A 29 6.77 -21.37 2.56
C ALA A 29 6.86 -21.37 1.03
N PRO A 30 5.76 -21.06 0.33
CA PRO A 30 5.81 -20.68 -1.08
C PRO A 30 6.79 -19.51 -1.31
N LEU A 31 7.74 -19.71 -2.23
CA LEU A 31 8.60 -18.70 -2.81
C LEU A 31 7.92 -18.20 -4.09
N VAL A 32 7.40 -16.98 -4.03
CA VAL A 32 6.51 -16.45 -5.08
C VAL A 32 7.23 -15.35 -5.86
N PRO A 33 7.45 -15.53 -7.19
CA PRO A 33 7.85 -14.44 -8.07
C PRO A 33 6.81 -13.32 -8.00
N ALA A 34 7.15 -12.19 -7.42
CA ALA A 34 6.22 -11.10 -7.15
C ALA A 34 6.79 -9.77 -7.66
N TYR A 35 5.90 -8.89 -8.09
CA TYR A 35 6.24 -7.52 -8.42
C TYR A 35 5.65 -6.57 -7.38
N TRP A 36 6.48 -5.61 -6.97
CA TRP A 36 6.12 -4.40 -6.28
C TRP A 36 7.03 -3.30 -6.82
N TRP A 37 6.68 -2.03 -6.64
CA TRP A 37 7.54 -0.97 -7.11
C TRP A 37 8.85 -0.92 -6.31
N ASP A 38 9.99 -0.91 -7.00
CA ASP A 38 11.33 -0.86 -6.40
C ASP A 38 12.25 0.09 -7.19
N GLY A 39 11.67 1.16 -7.73
CA GLY A 39 12.36 2.23 -8.47
C GLY A 39 12.94 3.30 -7.55
N HIS A 40 12.30 3.55 -6.41
CA HIS A 40 12.80 4.44 -5.36
C HIS A 40 12.30 3.98 -4.00
N PRO A 41 12.91 4.42 -2.88
CA PRO A 41 12.40 4.10 -1.55
C PRO A 41 11.01 4.71 -1.35
N ASN A 42 10.02 3.89 -1.02
CA ASN A 42 8.70 4.31 -0.58
C ASN A 42 8.15 3.25 0.36
N PHE A 43 7.64 3.65 1.52
CA PHE A 43 7.20 2.71 2.55
C PHE A 43 6.02 1.85 2.08
N GLY A 44 5.12 2.42 1.27
CA GLY A 44 3.97 1.76 0.69
C GLY A 44 4.36 0.68 -0.30
N ASP A 45 5.29 1.00 -1.20
CA ASP A 45 5.82 0.04 -2.17
C ASP A 45 6.63 -1.09 -1.49
N ALA A 46 7.23 -0.79 -0.34
CA ALA A 46 7.92 -1.76 0.50
C ALA A 46 6.96 -2.68 1.29
N LEU A 47 5.64 -2.48 1.24
CA LEU A 47 4.68 -3.30 1.98
C LEU A 47 4.61 -4.75 1.48
N THR A 48 4.75 -5.01 0.19
CA THR A 48 4.77 -6.38 -0.36
C THR A 48 5.85 -7.27 0.29
N PRO A 49 7.14 -6.91 0.21
CA PRO A 49 8.21 -7.70 0.84
C PRO A 49 8.19 -7.63 2.37
N TRP A 50 7.42 -6.71 2.97
CA TRP A 50 7.28 -6.62 4.42
C TRP A 50 6.11 -7.46 4.96
N LEU A 51 4.96 -7.49 4.30
CA LEU A 51 3.74 -8.19 4.75
C LEU A 51 3.77 -9.68 4.44
N LEU A 52 4.08 -10.07 3.21
CA LEU A 52 3.95 -11.47 2.77
C LEU A 52 4.72 -12.47 3.66
N PRO A 53 5.96 -12.20 4.14
CA PRO A 53 6.66 -13.12 5.03
C PRO A 53 5.91 -13.39 6.35
N LYS A 54 5.12 -12.43 6.83
CA LYS A 54 4.32 -12.59 8.06
C LYS A 54 3.12 -13.52 7.85
N TYR A 55 2.69 -13.67 6.61
CA TYR A 55 1.66 -14.62 6.18
C TYR A 55 2.24 -15.93 5.62
N GLY A 56 3.54 -16.20 5.84
CA GLY A 56 4.17 -17.44 5.40
C GLY A 56 4.33 -17.54 3.88
N ILE A 57 4.57 -16.40 3.21
CA ILE A 57 4.88 -16.33 1.77
C ILE A 57 6.19 -15.55 1.61
N VAL A 58 7.14 -16.09 0.85
CA VAL A 58 8.41 -15.41 0.57
C VAL A 58 8.35 -14.78 -0.82
N PRO A 59 8.21 -13.44 -0.92
CA PRO A 59 8.18 -12.79 -2.22
C PRO A 59 9.58 -12.64 -2.80
N LEU A 60 9.71 -12.99 -4.08
CA LEU A 60 10.91 -12.86 -4.87
C LEU A 60 10.69 -11.81 -5.94
N TYR A 61 11.41 -10.68 -5.85
CA TYR A 61 11.24 -9.58 -6.80
C TYR A 61 11.48 -10.06 -8.24
N ARG A 62 10.52 -9.79 -9.11
CA ARG A 62 10.61 -9.96 -10.56
C ARG A 62 9.92 -8.80 -11.27
N GLU A 63 10.45 -8.42 -12.43
CA GLU A 63 9.77 -7.45 -13.32
C GLU A 63 8.40 -7.98 -13.75
N PRO A 64 7.43 -7.12 -14.10
CA PRO A 64 6.03 -7.50 -14.30
C PRO A 64 5.83 -8.71 -15.22
N ARG A 65 6.54 -8.78 -16.35
CA ARG A 65 6.49 -9.90 -17.31
C ARG A 65 6.91 -11.27 -16.75
N HIS A 66 7.64 -11.29 -15.65
CA HIS A 66 8.13 -12.51 -15.00
C HIS A 66 7.55 -12.71 -13.60
N ALA A 67 6.72 -11.77 -13.13
CA ALA A 67 6.05 -11.90 -11.86
C ALA A 67 4.84 -12.83 -12.00
N ARG A 68 4.54 -13.57 -10.94
CA ARG A 68 3.36 -14.43 -10.81
C ARG A 68 2.35 -13.87 -9.79
N LEU A 69 2.75 -12.84 -9.05
CA LEU A 69 1.91 -12.10 -8.11
C LEU A 69 2.15 -10.58 -8.27
N ALA A 70 1.06 -9.83 -8.43
CA ALA A 70 1.04 -8.37 -8.27
C ALA A 70 0.80 -8.04 -6.79
N GLY A 71 1.80 -7.43 -6.15
CA GLY A 71 1.77 -7.05 -4.73
C GLY A 71 1.09 -5.72 -4.47
N VAL A 72 1.31 -5.13 -3.30
CA VAL A 72 0.74 -3.86 -2.82
C VAL A 72 1.12 -2.66 -3.70
N GLY A 73 0.16 -1.76 -3.93
CA GLY A 73 0.37 -0.48 -4.60
C GLY A 73 -0.60 -0.23 -5.76
N SER A 74 -0.30 0.78 -6.59
CA SER A 74 -0.99 1.03 -7.86
C SER A 74 -0.11 0.50 -9.00
N LEU A 75 -0.24 -0.80 -9.30
CA LEU A 75 0.75 -1.51 -10.11
C LEU A 75 0.23 -2.01 -11.47
N LEU A 76 -1.08 -2.04 -11.67
CA LEU A 76 -1.67 -2.79 -12.77
C LEU A 76 -1.32 -2.22 -14.16
N GLU A 77 -0.96 -0.94 -14.29
CA GLU A 77 -0.46 -0.41 -15.57
C GLU A 77 0.88 -0.99 -16.01
N PHE A 78 1.70 -1.48 -15.06
CA PHE A 78 3.03 -2.01 -15.38
C PHE A 78 2.97 -3.45 -15.91
N PHE A 79 1.84 -4.13 -15.73
CA PHE A 79 1.64 -5.49 -16.22
C PHE A 79 1.16 -5.50 -17.68
N PRO A 80 1.54 -6.51 -18.47
CA PRO A 80 1.01 -6.66 -19.82
C PRO A 80 -0.47 -7.07 -19.79
N ASP A 81 -1.20 -6.80 -20.87
CA ASP A 81 -2.65 -7.10 -20.96
C ASP A 81 -2.93 -8.62 -20.93
N ASP A 82 -1.98 -9.43 -21.37
CA ASP A 82 -2.01 -10.90 -21.37
C ASP A 82 -1.52 -11.53 -20.05
N TYR A 83 -1.34 -10.72 -18.99
CA TYR A 83 -0.90 -11.20 -17.70
C TYR A 83 -1.81 -12.31 -17.17
N SER A 84 -1.22 -13.45 -16.83
CA SER A 84 -1.90 -14.65 -16.34
C SER A 84 -1.53 -15.04 -14.90
N GLY A 85 -0.97 -14.10 -14.14
CA GLY A 85 -0.65 -14.29 -12.73
C GLY A 85 -1.78 -13.88 -11.79
N VAL A 86 -1.43 -13.71 -10.52
CA VAL A 86 -2.38 -13.42 -9.44
C VAL A 86 -2.34 -11.95 -9.07
N ILE A 87 -3.52 -11.37 -8.85
CA ILE A 87 -3.68 -10.01 -8.31
C ILE A 87 -4.12 -10.11 -6.84
N TRP A 88 -3.41 -9.42 -5.95
CA TRP A 88 -3.71 -9.38 -4.52
C TRP A 88 -3.77 -7.94 -3.99
N GLY A 89 -4.92 -7.30 -4.19
CA GLY A 89 -5.30 -6.03 -3.56
C GLY A 89 -4.68 -4.77 -4.17
N THR A 90 -3.89 -4.89 -5.24
CA THR A 90 -3.43 -3.74 -6.03
C THR A 90 -4.54 -3.15 -6.90
N GLY A 91 -4.33 -1.93 -7.36
CA GLY A 91 -5.21 -1.23 -8.30
C GLY A 91 -4.47 -0.55 -9.45
N LEU A 92 -5.24 0.14 -10.29
CA LEU A 92 -4.71 1.05 -11.33
C LEU A 92 -4.29 2.39 -10.69
N MET A 93 -3.30 3.07 -11.25
CA MET A 93 -2.95 4.43 -10.88
C MET A 93 -3.91 5.45 -11.52
N ARG A 94 -4.27 5.23 -12.79
CA ARG A 94 -5.07 6.12 -13.63
C ARG A 94 -6.41 5.50 -13.96
N ASP A 95 -7.38 6.35 -14.25
CA ASP A 95 -8.64 5.91 -14.84
C ASP A 95 -8.40 5.52 -16.31
N GLY A 96 -8.72 4.29 -16.66
CA GLY A 96 -8.52 3.74 -17.99
C GLY A 96 -8.87 2.26 -18.03
N GLU A 97 -9.36 1.81 -19.18
CA GLU A 97 -9.59 0.40 -19.41
C GLU A 97 -8.25 -0.36 -19.48
N LYS A 98 -8.17 -1.50 -18.79
CA LYS A 98 -6.98 -2.35 -18.72
C LYS A 98 -7.42 -3.80 -18.58
N ARG A 99 -8.07 -4.35 -19.61
CA ARG A 99 -8.63 -5.72 -19.55
C ARG A 99 -7.52 -6.74 -19.30
N MET A 100 -7.68 -7.58 -18.29
CA MET A 100 -6.71 -8.62 -17.90
C MET A 100 -7.43 -9.97 -17.78
N PRO A 101 -8.02 -10.51 -18.86
CA PRO A 101 -8.87 -11.70 -18.79
C PRO A 101 -8.12 -12.98 -18.38
N GLY A 102 -6.80 -13.01 -18.52
CA GLY A 102 -5.96 -14.12 -18.06
C GLY A 102 -5.62 -14.06 -16.57
N ALA A 103 -5.79 -12.92 -15.91
CA ALA A 103 -5.34 -12.71 -14.55
C ALA A 103 -6.31 -13.34 -13.55
N THR A 104 -5.76 -13.97 -12.51
CA THR A 104 -6.55 -14.44 -11.37
C THR A 104 -6.66 -13.33 -10.33
N ALA A 105 -7.78 -12.61 -10.34
CA ALA A 105 -8.05 -11.55 -9.37
C ALA A 105 -8.60 -12.15 -8.04
N LEU A 106 -7.69 -12.48 -7.11
CA LEU A 106 -8.11 -12.93 -5.76
C LEU A 106 -8.59 -11.75 -4.91
N ALA A 107 -7.91 -10.61 -5.05
CA ALA A 107 -8.35 -9.34 -4.50
C ALA A 107 -7.89 -8.19 -5.42
N VAL A 108 -8.64 -7.09 -5.44
CA VAL A 108 -8.26 -5.83 -6.08
C VAL A 108 -8.48 -4.67 -5.10
N ARG A 109 -7.88 -3.50 -5.35
CA ARG A 109 -8.00 -2.38 -4.41
C ARG A 109 -9.44 -1.94 -4.18
N GLY A 110 -10.24 -1.87 -5.24
CA GLY A 110 -11.65 -1.49 -5.16
C GLY A 110 -12.44 -1.79 -6.44
N PRO A 111 -13.74 -1.44 -6.43
CA PRO A 111 -14.67 -1.83 -7.50
C PRO A 111 -14.37 -1.13 -8.83
N LEU A 112 -13.77 0.06 -8.84
CA LEU A 112 -13.44 0.75 -10.09
C LEU A 112 -12.32 -0.01 -10.81
N THR A 113 -11.30 -0.46 -10.07
CA THR A 113 -10.26 -1.34 -10.61
C THR A 113 -10.87 -2.64 -11.15
N GLU A 114 -11.74 -3.30 -10.38
CA GLU A 114 -12.37 -4.58 -10.79
C GLU A 114 -13.05 -4.44 -12.17
N GLU A 115 -13.85 -3.39 -12.33
CA GLU A 115 -14.55 -3.06 -13.58
C GLU A 115 -13.57 -2.88 -14.74
N ARG A 116 -12.52 -2.06 -14.54
CA ARG A 116 -11.56 -1.69 -15.59
C ARG A 116 -10.69 -2.84 -16.06
N ILE A 117 -10.44 -3.81 -15.18
CA ILE A 117 -9.71 -5.02 -15.56
C ILE A 117 -10.60 -6.15 -16.10
N GLY A 118 -11.92 -5.97 -16.05
CA GLY A 118 -12.88 -6.98 -16.47
C GLY A 118 -12.89 -8.21 -15.56
N ALA A 119 -12.57 -8.03 -14.28
CA ALA A 119 -12.69 -9.07 -13.26
C ALA A 119 -14.11 -9.07 -12.66
N SER A 120 -14.41 -10.10 -11.87
CA SER A 120 -15.67 -10.17 -11.12
C SER A 120 -15.51 -11.07 -9.90
N GLY A 121 -16.05 -10.64 -8.76
CA GLY A 121 -16.09 -11.43 -7.53
C GLY A 121 -14.76 -11.47 -6.76
N ALA A 122 -13.85 -10.53 -7.05
CA ALA A 122 -12.64 -10.36 -6.27
C ALA A 122 -12.97 -9.78 -4.88
N ALA A 123 -12.17 -10.14 -3.87
CA ALA A 123 -12.22 -9.37 -2.61
C ALA A 123 -11.71 -7.94 -2.84
N TYR A 124 -12.16 -6.98 -2.04
CA TYR A 124 -11.69 -5.60 -2.12
C TYR A 124 -10.74 -5.24 -0.98
N GLY A 125 -9.84 -4.29 -1.26
CA GLY A 125 -8.97 -3.66 -0.29
C GLY A 125 -7.52 -3.61 -0.74
N ASP A 126 -6.80 -2.57 -0.30
CA ASP A 126 -5.34 -2.53 -0.39
C ASP A 126 -4.72 -3.33 0.77
N PRO A 127 -3.71 -4.19 0.54
CA PRO A 127 -3.10 -4.98 1.63
C PRO A 127 -2.40 -4.15 2.71
N GLY A 128 -2.17 -2.86 2.49
CA GLY A 128 -1.81 -1.91 3.53
C GLY A 128 -2.82 -1.86 4.69
N LEU A 129 -4.08 -2.27 4.50
CA LEU A 129 -5.04 -2.45 5.59
C LEU A 129 -4.57 -3.49 6.63
N LEU A 130 -3.69 -4.42 6.25
CA LEU A 130 -3.19 -5.47 7.12
C LEU A 130 -2.05 -5.01 8.04
N VAL A 131 -1.54 -3.78 7.91
CA VAL A 131 -0.39 -3.34 8.72
C VAL A 131 -0.68 -3.33 10.22
N SER A 132 -1.93 -3.05 10.62
CA SER A 132 -2.37 -3.04 12.02
C SER A 132 -2.46 -4.42 12.66
N ARG A 133 -2.48 -5.50 11.87
CA ARG A 133 -2.36 -6.89 12.38
C ARG A 133 -0.97 -7.17 12.95
N TRP A 134 0.04 -6.41 12.53
CA TRP A 134 1.45 -6.69 12.79
C TRP A 134 2.19 -5.57 13.53
N VAL A 135 1.58 -4.39 13.64
CA VAL A 135 2.13 -3.24 14.36
C VAL A 135 1.14 -2.81 15.42
N ARG A 136 1.61 -2.68 16.65
CA ARG A 136 0.83 -2.09 17.74
C ARG A 136 0.93 -0.58 17.68
N ARG A 137 -0.19 0.08 17.96
CA ARG A 137 -0.24 1.53 18.06
C ARG A 137 0.61 2.03 19.24
N PRO A 138 1.52 3.00 19.06
CA PRO A 138 2.27 3.59 20.16
C PRO A 138 1.37 4.31 21.19
N SER A 139 1.85 4.43 22.43
CA SER A 139 1.13 5.11 23.52
C SER A 139 1.20 6.63 23.42
N ARG A 140 2.34 7.17 23.01
CA ARG A 140 2.52 8.61 22.77
C ARG A 140 1.92 8.97 21.42
N ARG A 141 1.06 10.00 21.41
CA ARG A 141 0.35 10.42 20.20
C ARG A 141 0.65 11.87 19.84
N ALA A 142 1.09 12.11 18.61
CA ALA A 142 1.01 13.44 18.02
C ALA A 142 -0.45 13.73 17.68
N ALA A 143 -0.93 14.96 17.88
CA ALA A 143 -2.31 15.30 17.53
C ALA A 143 -2.56 15.06 16.03
N ILE A 144 -1.64 15.53 15.19
CA ILE A 144 -1.72 15.34 13.73
C ILE A 144 -0.43 14.69 13.22
N VAL A 145 -0.57 13.70 12.35
CA VAL A 145 0.52 13.15 11.55
C VAL A 145 0.28 13.46 10.08
N ALA A 146 1.20 14.21 9.48
CA ALA A 146 1.20 14.51 8.06
C ALA A 146 1.99 13.44 7.27
N VAL A 147 1.40 12.91 6.20
CA VAL A 147 2.02 11.91 5.32
C VAL A 147 2.05 12.46 3.88
N PRO A 148 2.98 13.39 3.58
CA PRO A 148 3.11 13.92 2.23
C PRO A 148 3.62 12.84 1.26
N HIS A 149 3.09 12.81 0.05
CA HIS A 149 3.74 12.08 -1.04
C HIS A 149 5.16 12.63 -1.27
N GLY A 150 6.07 11.82 -1.83
CA GLY A 150 7.47 12.21 -2.02
C GLY A 150 7.66 13.52 -2.80
N HIS A 151 6.79 13.80 -3.78
CA HIS A 151 6.76 15.06 -4.53
C HIS A 151 6.30 16.28 -3.73
N HIS A 152 5.55 16.08 -2.65
CA HIS A 152 4.98 17.16 -1.84
C HIS A 152 5.76 17.43 -0.54
N ARG A 153 6.85 16.69 -0.28
CA ARG A 153 7.66 16.83 0.95
C ARG A 153 8.21 18.24 1.17
N SER A 154 8.39 18.99 0.08
CA SER A 154 8.94 20.35 0.06
C SER A 154 7.88 21.40 -0.29
N HIS A 155 6.58 21.05 -0.23
CA HIS A 155 5.51 21.97 -0.53
C HIS A 155 5.40 23.06 0.55
N GLU A 156 5.63 24.31 0.18
CA GLU A 156 5.75 25.44 1.12
C GLU A 156 4.47 25.67 1.92
N GLY A 157 3.30 25.64 1.27
CA GLY A 157 2.02 25.83 1.97
C GLY A 157 1.74 24.73 2.99
N LEU A 158 2.15 23.49 2.70
CA LEU A 158 1.99 22.38 3.65
C LEU A 158 2.96 22.55 4.81
N ALA A 159 4.22 22.90 4.53
CA ALA A 159 5.20 23.19 5.57
C ALA A 159 4.76 24.33 6.49
N ALA A 160 4.20 25.41 5.93
CA ALA A 160 3.67 26.54 6.68
C ALA A 160 2.48 26.15 7.57
N LEU A 161 1.52 25.38 7.05
CA LEU A 161 0.40 24.84 7.83
C LEU A 161 0.88 23.99 9.01
N LEU A 162 1.84 23.09 8.79
CA LEU A 162 2.35 22.21 9.83
C LEU A 162 3.22 22.94 10.87
N ALA A 163 3.83 24.06 10.49
CA ALA A 163 4.64 24.90 11.37
C ALA A 163 3.83 25.97 12.12
N SER A 164 2.54 26.16 11.80
CA SER A 164 1.72 27.22 12.41
C SER A 164 1.53 27.04 13.92
N GLU A 165 1.58 25.80 14.41
CA GLU A 165 1.48 25.46 15.83
C GLU A 165 2.56 24.41 16.20
N PRO A 166 3.77 24.86 16.59
CA PRO A 166 4.90 23.97 16.87
C PRO A 166 4.56 22.87 17.88
N GLY A 167 4.86 21.62 17.51
CA GLY A 167 4.64 20.43 18.36
C GLY A 167 3.26 19.79 18.23
N ARG A 168 2.31 20.42 17.55
CA ARG A 168 0.96 19.86 17.32
C ARG A 168 0.93 18.82 16.19
N ALA A 169 1.78 19.00 15.18
CA ALA A 169 1.90 18.10 14.04
C ALA A 169 3.31 17.51 13.91
N SER A 170 3.39 16.30 13.35
CA SER A 170 4.64 15.69 12.87
C SER A 170 4.52 15.29 11.40
N THR A 171 5.65 15.18 10.70
CA THR A 171 5.69 14.76 9.30
C THR A 171 6.42 13.44 9.15
N VAL A 172 5.82 12.50 8.43
CA VAL A 172 6.43 11.20 8.13
C VAL A 172 7.21 11.28 6.82
N ASP A 173 8.46 10.84 6.84
CA ASP A 173 9.21 10.62 5.60
C ASP A 173 8.72 9.33 4.94
N VAL A 174 8.10 9.43 3.77
CA VAL A 174 7.60 8.26 3.04
C VAL A 174 8.71 7.41 2.41
N HIS A 175 9.94 7.91 2.32
CA HIS A 175 11.08 7.18 1.74
C HIS A 175 11.77 6.23 2.74
N GLN A 176 11.33 6.21 4.00
CA GLN A 176 11.85 5.30 5.00
C GLN A 176 11.27 3.87 4.86
N GLY A 177 11.73 2.95 5.71
CA GLY A 177 11.25 1.56 5.71
C GLY A 177 9.80 1.43 6.21
N ALA A 178 9.07 0.46 5.63
CA ALA A 178 7.67 0.16 5.95
C ALA A 178 7.37 0.12 7.47
N ALA A 179 8.16 -0.62 8.25
CA ALA A 179 7.93 -0.75 9.69
C ALA A 179 8.03 0.57 10.46
N SER A 180 8.97 1.45 10.08
CA SER A 180 9.17 2.74 10.74
C SER A 180 8.05 3.71 10.38
N ALA A 181 7.76 3.88 9.09
CA ALA A 181 6.67 4.74 8.62
C ALA A 181 5.32 4.34 9.22
N VAL A 182 4.98 3.05 9.20
CA VAL A 182 3.72 2.56 9.79
C VAL A 182 3.63 2.90 11.28
N ARG A 183 4.72 2.76 12.04
CA ARG A 183 4.73 3.10 13.47
C ARG A 183 4.57 4.60 13.71
N GLU A 184 5.22 5.44 12.89
CA GLU A 184 5.11 6.89 13.00
C GLU A 184 3.71 7.37 12.63
N ILE A 185 3.10 6.82 11.57
CA ILE A 185 1.70 7.10 11.21
C ILE A 185 0.76 6.66 12.33
N ALA A 186 0.94 5.45 12.87
CA ALA A 186 0.12 4.93 13.97
C ALA A 186 0.23 5.77 15.26
N ALA A 187 1.32 6.55 15.41
CA ALA A 187 1.50 7.46 16.52
C ALA A 187 0.70 8.76 16.37
N GLY A 188 -0.13 8.95 15.35
CA GLY A 188 -1.02 10.12 15.25
C GLY A 188 -2.35 9.92 15.96
N GLU A 189 -3.09 10.99 16.22
CA GLU A 189 -4.53 10.95 16.51
C GLU A 189 -5.36 11.17 15.25
N VAL A 190 -4.92 12.08 14.38
CA VAL A 190 -5.50 12.40 13.07
C VAL A 190 -4.42 12.33 11.98
N VAL A 191 -4.78 11.91 10.77
CA VAL A 191 -3.86 11.88 9.62
C VAL A 191 -4.25 12.91 8.56
N LEU A 192 -3.28 13.75 8.16
CA LEU A 192 -3.35 14.57 6.95
C LEU A 192 -2.45 13.94 5.90
N THR A 193 -2.97 13.62 4.71
CA THR A 193 -2.15 12.90 3.72
C THR A 193 -2.34 13.39 2.29
N THR A 194 -1.26 13.35 1.52
CA THR A 194 -1.31 13.35 0.05
C THR A 194 -0.81 12.02 -0.52
N SER A 195 -0.50 11.05 0.35
CA SER A 195 -0.13 9.68 0.03
C SER A 195 -1.31 8.73 0.25
N LEU A 196 -1.64 7.91 -0.75
CA LEU A 196 -2.68 6.89 -0.62
C LEU A 196 -2.38 5.92 0.52
N HIS A 197 -1.12 5.47 0.66
CA HIS A 197 -0.74 4.58 1.76
C HIS A 197 -0.77 5.26 3.13
N GLY A 198 -0.69 6.59 3.19
CA GLY A 198 -0.97 7.34 4.42
C GLY A 198 -2.43 7.17 4.85
N LEU A 199 -3.37 7.29 3.90
CA LEU A 199 -4.79 7.10 4.13
C LEU A 199 -5.10 5.65 4.54
N ILE A 200 -4.59 4.68 3.77
CA ILE A 200 -4.77 3.24 4.05
C ILE A 200 -4.22 2.86 5.42
N THR A 201 -3.05 3.38 5.79
CA THR A 201 -2.46 3.10 7.11
C THR A 201 -3.32 3.68 8.22
N ALA A 202 -3.84 4.91 8.08
CA ALA A 202 -4.76 5.50 9.04
C ALA A 202 -6.01 4.62 9.25
N ASP A 203 -6.60 4.15 8.15
CA ASP A 203 -7.78 3.28 8.17
C ASP A 203 -7.51 1.94 8.86
N SER A 204 -6.33 1.34 8.63
CA SER A 204 -5.94 0.09 9.32
C SER A 204 -5.96 0.22 10.85
N PHE A 205 -5.73 1.43 11.38
CA PHE A 205 -5.73 1.75 12.82
C PHE A 205 -7.02 2.43 13.30
N GLY A 206 -8.04 2.57 12.43
CA GLY A 206 -9.29 3.26 12.73
C GLY A 206 -9.11 4.75 13.06
N MET A 207 -8.09 5.38 12.49
CA MET A 207 -7.77 6.78 12.75
C MET A 207 -8.57 7.71 11.81
N PRO A 208 -9.10 8.84 12.30
CA PRO A 208 -9.62 9.89 11.45
C PRO A 208 -8.54 10.36 10.46
N ALA A 209 -8.93 10.54 9.20
CA ALA A 209 -8.02 10.99 8.17
C ALA A 209 -8.70 11.99 7.22
N VAL A 210 -7.90 12.90 6.69
CA VAL A 210 -8.22 13.74 5.55
C VAL A 210 -7.15 13.52 4.49
N TRP A 211 -7.57 13.40 3.23
CA TRP A 211 -6.63 13.40 2.12
C TRP A 211 -6.86 14.60 1.22
N THR A 212 -5.77 15.12 0.65
CA THR A 212 -5.79 16.30 -0.20
C THR A 212 -4.85 16.10 -1.39
N MET A 213 -4.89 17.04 -2.32
CA MET A 213 -3.99 17.11 -3.47
C MET A 213 -3.29 18.46 -3.47
N LEU A 214 -2.03 18.46 -3.90
CA LEU A 214 -1.15 19.63 -3.95
C LEU A 214 -0.52 19.70 -5.34
N GLU A 215 0.09 20.84 -5.63
CA GLU A 215 0.95 20.98 -6.79
C GLU A 215 2.41 20.58 -6.44
N PRO A 216 3.15 19.91 -7.35
CA PRO A 216 2.69 19.41 -8.64
C PRO A 216 1.72 18.23 -8.47
N ALA A 217 0.68 18.18 -9.31
CA ALA A 217 -0.27 17.07 -9.31
C ALA A 217 0.42 15.69 -9.39
N LEU A 218 -0.10 14.73 -8.62
CA LEU A 218 0.41 13.36 -8.61
C LEU A 218 -0.01 12.59 -9.88
N ASP A 219 0.84 11.65 -10.28
CA ASP A 219 0.51 10.73 -11.36
C ASP A 219 -0.77 9.93 -11.05
N GLY A 220 -1.66 9.91 -12.06
CA GLY A 220 -2.99 9.29 -11.96
C GLY A 220 -4.03 10.07 -11.17
N ALA A 221 -3.71 11.30 -10.77
CA ALA A 221 -4.61 12.20 -10.05
C ALA A 221 -5.25 11.52 -8.83
N ASP A 222 -6.58 11.56 -8.74
CA ASP A 222 -7.36 11.07 -7.61
C ASP A 222 -7.91 9.65 -7.81
N PHE A 223 -7.75 9.03 -8.99
CA PHE A 223 -8.39 7.75 -9.32
C PHE A 223 -8.09 6.67 -8.27
N LYS A 224 -6.82 6.56 -7.86
CA LYS A 224 -6.40 5.58 -6.85
C LYS A 224 -7.03 5.78 -5.48
N PHE A 225 -7.32 7.03 -5.11
CA PHE A 225 -8.02 7.37 -3.87
C PHE A 225 -9.50 7.06 -4.00
N ARG A 226 -10.12 7.45 -5.11
CA ARG A 226 -11.54 7.18 -5.40
C ARG A 226 -11.86 5.69 -5.44
N ASP A 227 -11.01 4.89 -6.07
CA ASP A 227 -11.17 3.44 -6.13
C ASP A 227 -11.07 2.78 -4.75
N TYR A 228 -10.10 3.23 -3.94
CA TYR A 228 -9.99 2.79 -2.54
C TYR A 228 -11.20 3.18 -1.68
N GLU A 229 -11.61 4.46 -1.74
CA GLU A 229 -12.77 4.95 -0.99
C GLU A 229 -14.08 4.33 -1.49
N ALA A 230 -14.22 3.97 -2.77
CA ALA A 230 -15.39 3.25 -3.26
C ALA A 230 -15.56 1.87 -2.60
N ALA A 231 -14.46 1.22 -2.20
CA ALA A 231 -14.51 -0.03 -1.45
C ALA A 231 -14.82 0.19 0.05
N LEU A 232 -14.27 1.26 0.65
CA LEU A 232 -14.25 1.45 2.10
C LEU A 232 -15.33 2.41 2.63
N THR A 233 -15.61 3.48 1.91
CA THR A 233 -16.59 4.53 2.23
C THR A 233 -17.50 4.82 1.02
N PRO A 234 -18.28 3.84 0.54
CA PRO A 234 -19.08 4.01 -0.67
C PRO A 234 -20.00 5.23 -0.57
N GLY A 235 -19.96 6.10 -1.57
CA GLY A 235 -20.76 7.33 -1.64
C GLY A 235 -20.23 8.50 -0.79
N ARG A 236 -19.10 8.35 -0.08
CA ARG A 236 -18.50 9.41 0.72
C ARG A 236 -17.00 9.49 0.51
N SER A 237 -16.50 10.68 0.17
CA SER A 237 -15.06 10.95 0.12
C SER A 237 -14.60 11.73 1.33
N ARG A 238 -13.36 11.47 1.78
CA ARG A 238 -12.63 12.29 2.77
C ARG A 238 -11.66 13.26 2.10
N TYR A 239 -11.83 13.51 0.80
CA TYR A 239 -11.10 14.55 0.10
C TYR A 239 -11.49 15.92 0.64
N VAL A 240 -10.49 16.75 0.90
CA VAL A 240 -10.66 18.18 1.16
C VAL A 240 -9.66 18.95 0.31
N ALA A 241 -10.11 19.99 -0.37
CA ALA A 241 -9.22 20.86 -1.12
C ALA A 241 -8.23 21.54 -0.17
N PHE A 242 -6.97 21.66 -0.56
CA PHE A 242 -5.94 22.17 0.36
C PHE A 242 -6.24 23.59 0.86
N ASP A 243 -6.87 24.43 0.03
CA ASP A 243 -7.27 25.81 0.38
C ASP A 243 -8.34 25.89 1.48
N ASP A 244 -9.04 24.78 1.76
CA ASP A 244 -10.00 24.64 2.85
C ASP A 244 -9.33 24.18 4.16
N LEU A 245 -8.06 23.75 4.12
CA LEU A 245 -7.24 23.32 5.27
C LEU A 245 -6.36 24.48 5.76
N ARG A 246 -6.98 25.57 6.18
CA ARG A 246 -6.27 26.82 6.55
C ARG A 246 -5.56 26.74 7.89
N THR A 247 -6.05 25.90 8.78
CA THR A 247 -5.53 25.70 10.13
C THR A 247 -5.44 24.21 10.48
N LEU A 248 -4.67 23.87 11.52
CA LEU A 248 -4.64 22.50 12.03
C LEU A 248 -5.97 22.10 12.69
N ASP A 249 -6.77 23.06 13.16
CA ASP A 249 -8.15 22.81 13.61
C ASP A 249 -9.05 22.37 12.45
N ASP A 250 -8.88 22.93 11.25
CA ASP A 250 -9.62 22.49 10.06
C ASP A 250 -9.31 21.03 9.71
N VAL A 251 -8.05 20.62 9.82
CA VAL A 251 -7.63 19.22 9.63
C VAL A 251 -8.35 18.30 10.61
N VAL A 252 -8.37 18.64 11.90
CA VAL A 252 -9.05 17.82 12.92
C VAL A 252 -10.56 17.78 12.70
N ARG A 253 -11.17 18.93 12.38
CA ARG A 253 -12.62 19.07 12.20
C ARG A 253 -13.14 18.37 10.96
N LEU A 254 -12.37 18.37 9.86
CA LEU A 254 -12.77 17.79 8.58
C LEU A 254 -12.32 16.34 8.39
N ALA A 255 -11.44 15.82 9.25
CA ALA A 255 -11.01 14.43 9.20
C ALA A 255 -12.19 13.47 9.42
N GLY A 256 -12.32 12.48 8.54
CA GLY A 256 -13.35 11.47 8.62
C GLY A 256 -12.80 10.11 9.07
N THR A 257 -13.57 9.39 9.88
CA THR A 257 -13.31 7.98 10.19
C THR A 257 -13.99 7.05 9.19
N THR A 258 -13.60 5.79 9.21
CA THR A 258 -14.22 4.67 8.49
C THR A 258 -14.95 3.75 9.46
N ASP A 259 -15.91 2.98 8.96
CA ASP A 259 -16.58 1.95 9.74
C ASP A 259 -15.59 0.81 10.03
N ALA A 260 -15.34 0.55 11.32
CA ALA A 260 -14.44 -0.50 11.76
C ALA A 260 -14.88 -1.89 11.28
N ALA A 261 -16.20 -2.15 11.17
CA ALA A 261 -16.71 -3.41 10.66
C ALA A 261 -16.34 -3.59 9.18
N ARG A 262 -16.45 -2.53 8.37
CA ARG A 262 -16.05 -2.55 6.97
C ARG A 262 -14.54 -2.73 6.80
N VAL A 263 -13.72 -2.03 7.59
CA VAL A 263 -12.25 -2.22 7.59
C VAL A 263 -11.89 -3.68 7.91
N ALA A 264 -12.55 -4.27 8.92
CA ALA A 264 -12.34 -5.67 9.29
C ALA A 264 -12.77 -6.62 8.18
N GLU A 265 -13.93 -6.41 7.55
CA GLU A 265 -14.43 -7.21 6.44
C GLU A 265 -13.44 -7.26 5.27
N LEU A 266 -12.96 -6.10 4.83
CA LEU A 266 -11.99 -6.00 3.73
C LEU A 266 -10.65 -6.65 4.11
N SER A 267 -10.17 -6.40 5.34
CA SER A 267 -8.94 -7.01 5.85
C SER A 267 -9.03 -8.54 5.87
N ASP A 268 -10.12 -9.09 6.38
CA ASP A 268 -10.33 -10.54 6.45
C ASP A 268 -10.51 -11.12 5.04
N GLY A 269 -11.10 -10.36 4.11
CA GLY A 269 -11.19 -10.69 2.68
C GLY A 269 -9.81 -10.82 2.03
N LEU A 270 -8.89 -9.88 2.30
CA LEU A 270 -7.51 -9.92 1.82
C LEU A 270 -6.73 -11.13 2.36
N GLU A 271 -6.94 -11.49 3.62
CA GLU A 271 -6.32 -12.68 4.22
C GLU A 271 -6.94 -13.98 3.68
N ARG A 272 -8.25 -14.03 3.44
CA ARG A 272 -8.91 -15.16 2.75
C ARG A 272 -8.38 -15.32 1.33
N ALA A 273 -8.18 -14.22 0.61
CA ALA A 273 -7.59 -14.21 -0.71
C ALA A 273 -6.17 -14.81 -0.69
N LEU A 274 -5.30 -14.39 0.26
CA LEU A 274 -3.97 -14.99 0.40
C LEU A 274 -3.98 -16.50 0.65
N ARG A 275 -4.95 -17.01 1.42
CA ARG A 275 -5.05 -18.46 1.69
C ARG A 275 -5.31 -19.29 0.43
N ARG A 276 -5.87 -18.67 -0.63
CA ARG A 276 -6.09 -19.31 -1.94
C ARG A 276 -4.87 -19.19 -2.87
N LEU A 277 -3.81 -18.50 -2.47
CA LEU A 277 -2.61 -18.34 -3.29
C LEU A 277 -1.95 -19.68 -3.70
N PRO A 278 -1.88 -20.72 -2.84
CA PRO A 278 -1.34 -22.02 -3.26
C PRO A 278 -2.18 -22.71 -4.35
N GLU A 279 -3.49 -22.49 -4.39
CA GLU A 279 -4.37 -23.01 -5.45
C GLU A 279 -4.16 -22.25 -6.76
N ALA A 280 -3.97 -20.93 -6.66
CA ALA A 280 -3.73 -20.06 -7.81
C ALA A 280 -2.30 -20.17 -8.37
N LEU A 281 -1.34 -20.60 -7.56
CA LEU A 281 0.07 -20.79 -7.91
C LEU A 281 0.59 -22.16 -7.40
N PRO A 282 0.08 -23.28 -7.92
CA PRO A 282 0.42 -24.62 -7.44
C PRO A 282 1.90 -24.96 -7.61
N ASP A 283 2.54 -24.42 -8.66
CA ASP A 283 3.93 -24.67 -9.01
C ASP A 283 4.93 -23.74 -8.31
N ALA A 284 4.49 -22.97 -7.30
CA ALA A 284 5.39 -22.09 -6.56
C ALA A 284 6.48 -22.93 -5.84
N GLY A 285 7.74 -22.56 -6.08
CA GLY A 285 8.88 -23.17 -5.38
C GLY A 285 8.77 -22.99 -3.86
N ARG A 286 9.57 -23.73 -3.10
CA ARG A 286 9.54 -23.69 -1.62
C ARG A 286 10.80 -23.07 -1.05
N PHE A 287 10.70 -22.11 -0.15
CA PHE A 287 11.88 -21.48 0.44
C PHE A 287 12.57 -22.41 1.48
N PRO A 288 13.92 -22.49 1.52
CA PRO A 288 14.88 -21.82 0.64
C PRO A 288 15.23 -22.64 -0.63
N ALA A 289 14.86 -23.92 -0.71
CA ALA A 289 15.28 -24.83 -1.78
C ALA A 289 14.95 -24.30 -3.19
N GLY A 290 13.79 -23.67 -3.35
CA GLY A 290 13.34 -23.05 -4.60
C GLY A 290 14.23 -21.91 -5.09
N LEU A 291 15.07 -21.30 -4.24
CA LEU A 291 16.03 -20.28 -4.68
C LEU A 291 17.07 -20.82 -5.65
N LEU A 292 17.35 -22.13 -5.62
CA LEU A 292 18.31 -22.76 -6.55
C LEU A 292 17.80 -22.80 -7.99
N HIS A 293 16.48 -22.64 -8.17
CA HIS A 293 15.79 -22.76 -9.45
C HIS A 293 15.12 -21.44 -9.88
N ALA A 294 15.28 -20.37 -9.10
CA ALA A 294 14.50 -19.14 -9.24
C ALA A 294 15.22 -18.00 -9.96
#